data_AF-A0A3S4N3C5-F1
#
_entry.id   AF-A0A3S4N3C5-F1
#
_cell.length_a   1.000
_cell.length_b   1.000
_cell.length_c   1.000
_cell.angle_alpha   90.00
_cell.angle_beta   90.00
_cell.angle_gamma   90.00
#
_symmetry.space_group_name_H-M   'P 1'
#
loop_
_entity.id
_entity.type
_entity.pdbx_description
1 polymer ?
#
loop_
_entity_poly.entity_id
_entity_poly.type
_entity_poly.pdbx_seq_one_letter_code
_entity_poly.pdbx_strand_id
1 'polypeptide(L)'
;MKKLVLLFLLFIISFYKCNVLKGKENTIALLPPPANVTVTDITPTSVTVSWTPQIGTGSTVSYNKVGLPGSGGTTYTTSSSITITNLTQCTTYEVKVSYVQAGGGYSAPVIFTTPMWYCMENSTATITPYLYASNVTLNATDLPAMVSNSTGTKAYADYRSDSTRKVKLVRGSSNNTISATKAGPAAQNPTTIGIWIDYNGDRSFDSTERILYSSNSTDINPVATFSVPQQAGQVDCKVAMRVISNTTPYFSNCGPTAEIQDYEVEFIDAVSLNVNEREIVNREINTYPNPVADILNFSGASEITDYEIYNAAG
;
A
#
# COMPACT_ATOMS: atom_id res chain seq x y z
N MET A 1 -51.18 -4.38 -81.90
CA MET A 1 -51.39 -3.92 -80.51
C MET A 1 -50.58 -4.67 -79.44
N LYS A 2 -50.19 -5.95 -79.59
CA LYS A 2 -49.39 -6.68 -78.58
C LYS A 2 -47.89 -6.32 -78.51
N LYS A 3 -47.28 -5.77 -79.58
CA LYS A 3 -45.85 -5.38 -79.58
C LYS A 3 -45.57 -3.99 -78.98
N LEU A 4 -46.58 -3.12 -78.85
CA LEU A 4 -46.40 -1.76 -78.32
C LEU A 4 -46.51 -1.71 -76.79
N VAL A 5 -47.24 -2.64 -76.18
CA VAL A 5 -47.36 -2.78 -74.72
C VAL A 5 -46.07 -3.33 -74.10
N LEU A 6 -45.31 -4.15 -74.83
CA LEU A 6 -44.05 -4.72 -74.35
C LEU A 6 -42.91 -3.69 -74.27
N LEU A 7 -42.89 -2.67 -75.16
CA LEU A 7 -41.92 -1.58 -75.07
C LEU A 7 -42.21 -0.63 -73.91
N PHE A 8 -43.47 -0.47 -73.51
CA PHE A 8 -43.84 0.37 -72.36
C PHE A 8 -43.50 -0.32 -71.03
N LEU A 9 -43.61 -1.65 -70.94
CA LEU A 9 -43.16 -2.42 -69.77
C LEU A 9 -41.63 -2.47 -69.62
N LEU A 10 -40.87 -2.41 -70.72
CA LEU A 10 -39.39 -2.36 -70.67
C LEU A 10 -38.83 -0.99 -70.24
N PHE A 11 -39.61 0.09 -70.36
CA PHE A 11 -39.20 1.41 -69.88
C PHE A 11 -39.44 1.60 -68.36
N ILE A 12 -40.42 0.89 -67.78
CA ILE A 12 -40.72 0.96 -66.34
C ILE A 12 -39.70 0.14 -65.51
N ILE A 13 -39.05 -0.86 -66.09
CA ILE A 13 -38.05 -1.68 -65.39
C ILE A 13 -36.67 -0.97 -65.31
N SER A 14 -36.41 0.03 -66.14
CA SER A 14 -35.11 0.74 -66.14
C SER A 14 -34.96 1.85 -65.10
N PHE A 15 -36.03 2.18 -64.35
CA PHE A 15 -35.97 3.16 -63.25
C PHE A 15 -35.85 2.54 -61.85
N TYR A 16 -35.80 1.21 -61.74
CA TYR A 16 -35.45 0.50 -60.50
C TYR A 16 -33.99 0.03 -60.47
N LYS A 17 -33.08 0.80 -61.09
CA LYS A 17 -31.74 0.86 -60.50
C LYS A 17 -31.92 1.57 -59.17
N CYS A 18 -32.04 0.77 -58.11
CA CYS A 18 -31.72 1.19 -56.77
C CYS A 18 -30.35 1.87 -56.87
N ASN A 19 -30.34 3.19 -56.93
CA ASN A 19 -29.18 3.94 -56.50
C ASN A 19 -29.07 3.56 -55.03
N VAL A 20 -28.25 2.55 -54.77
CA VAL A 20 -27.64 2.39 -53.47
C VAL A 20 -26.91 3.71 -53.30
N LEU A 21 -27.57 4.65 -52.63
CA LEU A 21 -26.86 5.70 -51.94
C LEU A 21 -25.94 4.90 -51.04
N LYS A 22 -24.68 4.72 -51.47
CA LYS A 22 -23.59 4.49 -50.55
C LYS A 22 -23.63 5.72 -49.69
N GLY A 23 -24.46 5.69 -48.64
CA GLY A 23 -24.28 6.57 -47.51
C GLY A 23 -22.80 6.47 -47.25
N LYS A 24 -22.11 7.60 -47.38
CA LYS A 24 -20.72 7.70 -46.93
C LYS A 24 -20.80 7.11 -45.53
N GLU A 25 -20.25 5.92 -45.32
CA GLU A 25 -20.13 5.42 -43.97
C GLU A 25 -19.32 6.51 -43.30
N ASN A 26 -20.01 7.37 -42.55
CA ASN A 26 -19.38 8.22 -41.57
C ASN A 26 -18.93 7.21 -40.54
N THR A 27 -17.82 6.53 -40.83
CA THR A 27 -16.97 5.96 -39.82
C THR A 27 -16.67 7.16 -38.93
N ILE A 28 -17.43 7.28 -37.84
CA ILE A 28 -17.09 8.18 -36.74
C ILE A 28 -15.69 7.70 -36.37
N ALA A 29 -14.68 8.49 -36.75
CA ALA A 29 -13.32 8.18 -36.38
C ALA A 29 -13.29 8.33 -34.87
N LEU A 30 -13.40 7.20 -34.17
CA LEU A 30 -13.29 7.15 -32.72
C LEU A 30 -11.91 7.69 -32.40
N LEU A 31 -11.88 8.73 -31.59
CA LEU A 31 -10.62 9.27 -31.13
C LEU A 31 -9.93 8.17 -30.30
N PRO A 32 -8.62 7.93 -30.49
CA PRO A 32 -7.92 6.99 -29.64
C PRO A 32 -8.03 7.39 -28.16
N PRO A 33 -7.91 6.43 -27.23
CA PRO A 33 -7.78 6.74 -25.81
C PRO A 33 -6.65 7.75 -25.54
N PRO A 34 -6.72 8.50 -24.42
CA PRO A 34 -5.64 9.35 -23.98
C PRO A 34 -4.29 8.61 -23.91
N ALA A 35 -3.25 9.24 -24.48
CA ALA A 35 -1.88 8.73 -24.49
C ALA A 35 -0.99 9.55 -23.54
N ASN A 36 0.18 9.00 -23.20
CA ASN A 36 1.17 9.60 -22.29
C ASN A 36 0.56 9.98 -20.93
N VAL A 37 -0.27 9.10 -20.37
CA VAL A 37 -0.78 9.28 -19.01
C VAL A 37 0.39 9.13 -18.05
N THR A 38 0.64 10.15 -17.24
CA THR A 38 1.72 10.17 -16.24
C THR A 38 1.20 10.66 -14.89
N VAL A 39 1.91 10.27 -13.84
CA VAL A 39 1.62 10.66 -12.45
C VAL A 39 2.85 11.34 -11.85
N THR A 40 2.65 12.50 -11.22
CA THR A 40 3.68 13.31 -10.56
C THR A 40 3.17 13.80 -9.20
N ASP A 41 4.04 14.44 -8.42
CA ASP A 41 3.68 15.09 -7.16
C ASP A 41 2.89 14.18 -6.21
N ILE A 42 3.30 12.91 -6.12
CA ILE A 42 2.66 11.91 -5.26
C ILE A 42 2.98 12.26 -3.81
N THR A 43 1.93 12.60 -3.07
CA THR A 43 1.93 12.77 -1.61
C THR A 43 1.15 11.61 -0.97
N PRO A 44 1.16 11.46 0.37
CA PRO A 44 0.38 10.43 1.04
C PRO A 44 -1.13 10.53 0.76
N THR A 45 -1.63 11.71 0.37
CA THR A 45 -3.06 11.96 0.19
C THR A 45 -3.41 12.54 -1.17
N SER A 46 -2.45 12.72 -2.08
CA SER A 46 -2.71 13.28 -3.41
C SER A 46 -1.74 12.80 -4.49
N VAL A 47 -2.16 12.94 -5.74
CA VAL A 47 -1.31 12.76 -6.92
C VAL A 47 -1.74 13.73 -8.02
N THR A 48 -0.81 14.22 -8.81
CA THR A 48 -1.12 14.92 -10.06
C THR A 48 -1.07 13.94 -11.23
N VAL A 49 -2.15 13.87 -12.00
CA VAL A 49 -2.28 13.02 -13.18
C VAL A 49 -2.35 13.91 -14.40
N SER A 50 -1.52 13.65 -15.42
CA SER A 50 -1.49 14.41 -16.66
C SER A 50 -1.48 13.48 -17.88
N TRP A 51 -1.97 13.97 -19.01
CA TRP A 51 -2.04 13.23 -20.27
C TRP A 51 -1.88 14.16 -21.47
N THR A 52 -1.74 13.58 -22.66
CA THR A 52 -1.70 14.35 -23.91
C THR A 52 -3.02 15.12 -24.08
N PRO A 53 -3.01 16.46 -24.30
CA PRO A 53 -4.25 17.22 -24.45
C PRO A 53 -4.99 16.88 -25.74
N GLN A 54 -6.33 16.95 -25.69
CA GLN A 54 -7.19 16.83 -26.86
C GLN A 54 -8.11 18.04 -26.98
N ILE A 55 -8.13 18.69 -28.15
CA ILE A 55 -8.95 19.87 -28.39
C ILE A 55 -10.42 19.48 -28.55
N GLY A 56 -11.31 20.29 -27.98
CA GLY A 56 -12.76 20.19 -28.21
C GLY A 56 -13.46 19.08 -27.43
N THR A 57 -12.81 18.50 -26.41
CA THR A 57 -13.42 17.50 -25.54
C THR A 57 -12.93 17.65 -24.10
N GLY A 58 -13.73 17.17 -23.14
CA GLY A 58 -13.30 16.99 -21.76
C GLY A 58 -12.77 15.59 -21.51
N SER A 59 -12.15 15.39 -20.36
CA SER A 59 -11.61 14.12 -19.92
C SER A 59 -12.26 13.67 -18.63
N THR A 60 -12.50 12.37 -18.52
CA THR A 60 -12.90 11.69 -17.29
C THR A 60 -11.72 10.90 -16.78
N VAL A 61 -11.31 11.17 -15.54
CA VAL A 61 -10.25 10.46 -14.82
C VAL A 61 -10.92 9.55 -13.80
N SER A 62 -10.66 8.26 -13.87
CA SER A 62 -11.14 7.25 -12.92
C SER A 62 -9.95 6.65 -12.19
N TYR A 63 -10.05 6.53 -10.86
CA TYR A 63 -9.01 5.93 -10.03
C TYR A 63 -9.62 4.98 -9.03
N ASN A 64 -8.92 3.87 -8.74
CA ASN A 64 -9.32 2.87 -7.75
C ASN A 64 -8.09 2.31 -7.04
N LYS A 65 -8.26 1.80 -5.82
CA LYS A 65 -7.25 0.95 -5.19
C LYS A 65 -7.08 -0.29 -6.07
N VAL A 66 -5.83 -0.71 -6.30
CA VAL A 66 -5.55 -1.89 -7.13
C VAL A 66 -6.24 -3.12 -6.56
N GLY A 67 -6.91 -3.88 -7.42
CA GLY A 67 -7.69 -5.07 -7.02
C GLY A 67 -9.06 -4.78 -6.40
N LEU A 68 -9.45 -3.51 -6.24
CA LEU A 68 -10.72 -3.13 -5.62
C LEU A 68 -11.49 -2.11 -6.50
N PRO A 69 -12.16 -2.55 -7.58
CA PRO A 69 -12.98 -1.66 -8.42
C PRO A 69 -14.07 -0.95 -7.62
N GLY A 70 -14.26 0.35 -7.85
CA GLY A 70 -15.25 1.18 -7.15
C GLY A 70 -14.78 1.76 -5.81
N SER A 71 -13.55 1.46 -5.38
CA SER A 71 -12.98 1.99 -4.12
C SER A 71 -12.50 3.44 -4.20
N GLY A 72 -12.36 3.99 -5.39
CA GLY A 72 -11.94 5.38 -5.60
C GLY A 72 -13.05 6.23 -6.20
N GLY A 73 -12.67 7.10 -7.14
CA GLY A 73 -13.54 8.15 -7.65
C GLY A 73 -13.42 8.34 -9.15
N THR A 74 -14.31 9.17 -9.68
CA THR A 74 -14.30 9.61 -11.07
C THR A 74 -14.48 11.11 -11.12
N THR A 75 -13.66 11.80 -11.92
CA THR A 75 -13.68 13.26 -12.02
C THR A 75 -13.62 13.71 -13.47
N TYR A 76 -14.45 14.69 -13.81
CA TYR A 76 -14.44 15.34 -15.12
C TYR A 76 -13.58 16.61 -15.07
N THR A 77 -12.80 16.86 -16.12
CA THR A 77 -12.06 18.11 -16.30
C THR A 77 -11.93 18.46 -17.78
N THR A 78 -11.81 19.75 -18.09
CA THR A 78 -11.48 20.24 -19.44
C THR A 78 -9.98 20.53 -19.59
N SER A 79 -9.20 20.44 -18.51
CA SER A 79 -7.74 20.50 -18.55
C SER A 79 -7.15 19.15 -18.95
N SER A 80 -5.86 19.12 -19.31
CA SER A 80 -5.09 17.89 -19.56
C SER A 80 -4.30 17.39 -18.35
N SER A 81 -4.67 17.88 -17.16
CA SER A 81 -4.09 17.52 -15.88
C SER A 81 -5.11 17.72 -14.76
N ILE A 82 -5.03 16.90 -13.71
CA ILE A 82 -5.82 17.05 -12.48
C ILE A 82 -5.02 16.55 -11.28
N THR A 83 -5.20 17.21 -10.13
CA THR A 83 -4.76 16.68 -8.84
C THR A 83 -5.91 15.91 -8.20
N ILE A 84 -5.69 14.62 -7.94
CA ILE A 84 -6.58 13.78 -7.14
C ILE A 84 -6.14 13.94 -5.68
N THR A 85 -7.08 14.21 -4.78
CA THR A 85 -6.84 14.40 -3.34
C THR A 85 -7.63 13.39 -2.51
N ASN A 86 -7.49 13.45 -1.17
CA ASN A 86 -8.14 12.54 -0.22
C ASN A 86 -7.83 11.05 -0.47
N LEU A 87 -6.66 10.75 -1.03
CA LEU A 87 -6.17 9.39 -1.16
C LEU A 87 -5.80 8.82 0.21
N THR A 88 -5.88 7.50 0.32
CA THR A 88 -5.30 6.76 1.44
C THR A 88 -3.80 6.63 1.21
N GLN A 89 -2.98 6.86 2.23
CA GLN A 89 -1.54 6.66 2.16
C GLN A 89 -1.15 5.17 2.11
N CYS A 90 0.11 4.87 1.76
CA CYS A 90 0.63 3.49 1.58
C CYS A 90 -0.24 2.60 0.69
N THR A 91 -1.06 3.20 -0.17
CA THR A 91 -2.07 2.49 -0.93
C THR A 91 -1.68 2.57 -2.40
N THR A 92 -1.68 1.41 -3.04
CA THR A 92 -1.46 1.33 -4.48
C THR A 92 -2.78 1.58 -5.22
N TYR A 93 -2.77 2.58 -6.09
CA TYR A 93 -3.89 2.98 -6.94
C TYR A 93 -3.59 2.68 -8.41
N GLU A 94 -4.64 2.37 -9.16
CA GLU A 94 -4.64 2.47 -10.61
C GLU A 94 -5.44 3.71 -11.05
N VAL A 95 -4.94 4.42 -12.06
CA VAL A 95 -5.64 5.54 -12.69
C VAL A 95 -5.77 5.33 -14.19
N LYS A 96 -6.93 5.68 -14.75
CA LYS A 96 -7.29 5.58 -16.16
C LYS A 96 -7.95 6.88 -16.60
N VAL A 97 -7.67 7.32 -17.83
CA VAL A 97 -8.25 8.56 -18.39
C VAL A 97 -9.01 8.22 -19.66
N SER A 98 -10.18 8.82 -19.88
CA SER A 98 -10.94 8.73 -21.14
C SER A 98 -11.38 10.11 -21.60
N TYR A 99 -11.48 10.33 -22.91
CA TYR A 99 -12.12 11.53 -23.45
C TYR A 99 -13.64 11.32 -23.58
N VAL A 100 -14.44 12.25 -23.05
CA VAL A 100 -15.89 12.08 -22.85
C VAL A 100 -16.68 11.90 -24.14
N GLN A 101 -16.23 12.49 -25.24
CA GLN A 101 -17.00 12.51 -26.51
C GLN A 101 -16.33 11.71 -27.64
N ALA A 102 -15.30 10.93 -27.30
CA ALA A 102 -14.33 10.47 -28.28
C ALA A 102 -14.44 8.96 -28.58
N GLY A 103 -15.13 8.21 -27.72
CA GLY A 103 -15.55 6.82 -27.96
C GLY A 103 -14.43 5.77 -27.99
N GLY A 104 -13.15 6.16 -27.92
CA GLY A 104 -12.01 5.24 -27.84
C GLY A 104 -11.87 4.50 -26.50
N GLY A 105 -12.61 4.90 -25.47
CA GLY A 105 -12.54 4.30 -24.13
C GLY A 105 -11.44 4.89 -23.25
N TYR A 106 -11.00 4.09 -22.27
CA TYR A 106 -9.96 4.47 -21.30
C TYR A 106 -8.55 4.19 -21.83
N SER A 107 -7.59 4.99 -21.37
CA SER A 107 -6.16 4.73 -21.51
C SER A 107 -5.77 3.40 -20.86
N ALA A 108 -4.55 2.94 -21.16
CA ALA A 108 -3.91 1.95 -20.30
C ALA A 108 -3.84 2.49 -18.84
N PRO A 109 -4.00 1.62 -17.82
CA PRO A 109 -3.84 2.02 -16.42
C PRO A 109 -2.42 2.46 -16.13
N VAL A 110 -2.30 3.51 -15.32
CA VAL A 110 -1.05 3.88 -14.65
C VAL A 110 -1.18 3.54 -13.18
N ILE A 111 -0.17 2.87 -12.62
CA ILE A 111 -0.14 2.44 -11.23
C ILE A 111 0.80 3.35 -10.44
N PHE A 112 0.38 3.76 -9.26
CA PHE A 112 1.23 4.49 -8.31
C PHE A 112 0.91 4.08 -6.87
N THR A 113 1.84 4.31 -5.96
CA THR A 113 1.65 4.07 -4.53
C THR A 113 1.85 5.38 -3.79
N THR A 114 0.87 5.77 -2.98
CA THR A 114 1.02 6.92 -2.08
C THR A 114 2.07 6.61 -1.01
N PRO A 115 3.06 7.48 -0.76
CA PRO A 115 4.06 7.26 0.27
C PRO A 115 3.44 7.36 1.67
N MET A 116 4.24 6.99 2.67
CA MET A 116 3.98 7.20 4.09
C MET A 116 4.81 8.39 4.57
N TRP A 117 4.27 9.26 5.41
CA TRP A 117 5.03 10.34 6.05
C TRP A 117 4.90 10.29 7.58
N TYR A 118 6.04 10.22 8.26
CA TYR A 118 6.15 10.59 9.67
C TYR A 118 6.56 12.05 9.81
N CYS A 119 6.14 12.70 10.90
CA CYS A 119 6.63 14.04 11.21
C CYS A 119 8.18 14.01 11.27
N MET A 120 8.87 14.93 10.58
CA MET A 120 10.35 15.10 10.51
C MET A 120 11.17 14.43 9.36
N GLU A 121 10.56 13.81 8.34
CA GLU A 121 11.32 13.22 7.22
C GLU A 121 12.23 14.19 6.41
N ASN A 122 12.08 15.51 6.60
CA ASN A 122 12.77 16.53 5.79
C ASN A 122 14.07 17.10 6.40
N SER A 123 14.58 16.58 7.52
CA SER A 123 15.90 17.01 8.00
C SER A 123 17.02 16.39 7.17
N THR A 124 17.45 17.10 6.13
CA THR A 124 18.59 16.73 5.28
C THR A 124 19.95 17.19 5.85
N ALA A 125 19.93 17.76 7.05
CA ALA A 125 21.12 18.34 7.67
C ALA A 125 22.13 17.25 8.04
N THR A 126 23.26 17.23 7.31
CA THR A 126 24.42 16.39 7.64
C THR A 126 25.23 17.10 8.72
N ILE A 127 24.69 17.11 9.92
CA ILE A 127 25.35 17.64 11.12
C ILE A 127 25.73 16.43 11.97
N THR A 128 26.98 16.39 12.44
CA THR A 128 27.41 15.48 13.50
C THR A 128 26.77 15.95 14.81
N PRO A 129 25.75 15.27 15.35
CA PRO A 129 25.14 15.64 16.62
C PRO A 129 26.14 15.63 17.79
N TYR A 130 25.95 16.57 18.72
CA TYR A 130 26.74 16.66 19.95
C TYR A 130 26.40 15.56 20.98
N LEU A 131 25.24 14.92 20.80
CA LEU A 131 24.77 13.74 21.52
C LEU A 131 23.99 12.86 20.54
N TYR A 132 24.28 11.56 20.53
CA TYR A 132 23.56 10.59 19.70
C TYR A 132 23.45 9.24 20.40
N ALA A 133 22.51 8.41 19.97
CA ALA A 133 22.45 7.01 20.37
C ALA A 133 23.43 6.19 19.49
N SER A 134 24.57 5.76 20.05
CA SER A 134 25.55 4.94 19.31
C SER A 134 25.12 3.49 19.15
N ASN A 135 24.32 2.99 20.09
CA ASN A 135 23.74 1.66 20.05
C ASN A 135 22.28 1.74 20.50
N VAL A 136 21.38 1.06 19.79
CA VAL A 136 20.00 0.81 20.21
C VAL A 136 19.81 -0.70 20.16
N THR A 137 19.46 -1.30 21.30
CA THR A 137 19.25 -2.75 21.41
C THR A 137 17.85 -3.04 21.94
N LEU A 138 17.05 -3.75 21.17
CA LEU A 138 15.71 -4.19 21.54
C LEU A 138 15.69 -5.71 21.66
N ASN A 139 15.34 -6.23 22.84
CA ASN A 139 15.08 -7.66 23.03
C ASN A 139 13.58 -7.85 23.18
N ALA A 140 12.96 -8.38 22.14
CA ALA A 140 11.55 -8.76 22.17
C ALA A 140 11.40 -10.18 22.70
N THR A 141 10.33 -10.43 23.45
CA THR A 141 10.01 -11.76 23.96
C THR A 141 9.86 -12.74 22.79
N ASP A 142 10.53 -13.89 22.88
CA ASP A 142 10.53 -14.98 21.89
C ASP A 142 11.04 -14.62 20.48
N LEU A 143 11.76 -13.50 20.34
CA LEU A 143 12.34 -13.07 19.07
C LEU A 143 13.84 -12.74 19.20
N PRO A 144 14.62 -12.85 18.11
CA PRO A 144 15.99 -12.36 18.10
C PRO A 144 16.06 -10.87 18.42
N ALA A 145 17.13 -10.46 19.11
CA ALA A 145 17.37 -9.06 19.42
C ALA A 145 17.60 -8.23 18.14
N MET A 146 17.01 -7.04 18.08
CA MET A 146 17.43 -6.01 17.13
C MET A 146 18.58 -5.23 17.75
N VAL A 147 19.70 -5.13 17.04
CA VAL A 147 20.86 -4.34 17.44
C VAL A 147 21.23 -3.38 16.33
N SER A 148 21.17 -2.09 16.62
CA SER A 148 21.50 -1.03 15.66
C SER A 148 22.67 -0.20 16.19
N ASN A 149 23.73 -0.11 15.41
CA ASN A 149 24.88 0.75 15.71
C ASN A 149 24.90 1.98 14.80
N SER A 150 25.25 3.13 15.37
CA SER A 150 25.32 4.42 14.70
C SER A 150 26.66 5.11 15.01
N THR A 151 27.21 5.79 14.01
CA THR A 151 28.43 6.60 14.16
C THR A 151 28.13 8.08 14.45
N GLY A 152 26.85 8.46 14.58
CA GLY A 152 26.46 9.82 14.94
C GLY A 152 26.89 10.87 13.92
N THR A 153 26.89 10.54 12.62
CA THR A 153 27.30 11.47 11.54
C THR A 153 26.14 12.26 10.95
N LYS A 154 24.89 11.94 11.35
CA LYS A 154 23.67 12.58 10.88
C LYS A 154 22.78 12.94 12.07
N ALA A 155 22.13 14.09 11.99
CA ALA A 155 21.09 14.49 12.95
C ALA A 155 19.79 13.69 12.74
N TYR A 156 19.53 13.24 11.52
CA TYR A 156 18.43 12.32 11.22
C TYR A 156 18.96 11.08 10.49
N ALA A 157 18.68 9.91 11.05
CA ALA A 157 18.98 8.62 10.45
C ALA A 157 17.68 7.82 10.25
N ASP A 158 17.27 7.67 8.99
CA ASP A 158 16.15 6.81 8.63
C ASP A 158 16.64 5.40 8.31
N TYR A 159 16.42 4.47 9.24
CA TYR A 159 16.74 3.05 9.09
C TYR A 159 15.53 2.20 8.70
N ARG A 160 14.37 2.80 8.39
CA ARG A 160 13.14 2.04 8.08
C ARG A 160 13.28 1.12 6.87
N SER A 161 14.15 1.46 5.93
CA SER A 161 14.46 0.61 4.77
C SER A 161 15.52 -0.48 5.04
N ASP A 162 16.22 -0.44 6.18
CA ASP A 162 17.26 -1.40 6.54
C ASP A 162 16.66 -2.64 7.23
N SER A 163 16.53 -3.72 6.46
CA SER A 163 15.99 -4.99 6.96
C SER A 163 16.77 -5.61 8.14
N THR A 164 18.04 -5.25 8.33
CA THR A 164 18.88 -5.77 9.43
C THR A 164 18.60 -5.07 10.76
N ARG A 165 17.96 -3.88 10.70
CA ARG A 165 17.60 -3.06 11.86
C ARG A 165 16.09 -3.03 12.11
N LYS A 166 15.35 -3.93 11.45
CA LYS A 166 13.90 -4.01 11.62
C LYS A 166 13.56 -4.45 13.05
N VAL A 167 12.70 -3.68 13.71
CA VAL A 167 12.15 -4.03 15.02
C VAL A 167 11.02 -5.03 14.81
N LYS A 168 11.11 -6.20 15.43
CA LYS A 168 10.04 -7.20 15.42
C LYS A 168 9.48 -7.36 16.82
N LEU A 169 8.16 -7.34 16.94
CA LEU A 169 7.45 -7.37 18.21
C LEU A 169 6.23 -8.28 18.13
N VAL A 170 6.02 -9.12 19.14
CA VAL A 170 4.82 -9.95 19.23
C VAL A 170 3.68 -9.15 19.87
N ARG A 171 2.51 -9.09 19.24
CA ARG A 171 1.32 -8.43 19.80
C ARG A 171 0.91 -9.10 21.12
N GLY A 172 0.60 -8.28 22.14
CA GLY A 172 0.24 -8.76 23.47
C GLY A 172 1.42 -9.23 24.33
N SER A 173 2.66 -9.20 23.82
CA SER A 173 3.84 -9.57 24.60
C SER A 173 4.11 -8.59 25.74
N SER A 174 4.65 -9.13 26.83
CA SER A 174 5.18 -8.38 27.97
C SER A 174 6.66 -8.71 28.16
N ASN A 175 7.33 -7.98 29.06
CA ASN A 175 8.75 -8.16 29.41
C ASN A 175 9.74 -7.93 28.25
N ASN A 176 9.35 -7.21 27.20
CA ASN A 176 10.28 -6.73 26.19
C ASN A 176 11.23 -5.69 26.83
N THR A 177 12.48 -5.61 26.35
CA THR A 177 13.45 -4.62 26.82
C THR A 177 14.01 -3.79 25.69
N ILE A 178 14.30 -2.52 25.97
CA ILE A 178 14.96 -1.59 25.05
C ILE A 178 16.08 -0.87 25.81
N SER A 179 17.22 -0.68 25.16
CA SER A 179 18.31 0.15 25.65
C SER A 179 18.85 1.06 24.56
N ALA A 180 19.43 2.18 24.97
CA ALA A 180 20.16 3.07 24.08
C ALA A 180 21.46 3.54 24.74
N THR A 181 22.59 3.35 24.08
CA THR A 181 23.89 3.86 24.54
C THR A 181 24.09 5.28 24.03
N LYS A 182 24.28 6.23 24.95
CA LYS A 182 24.61 7.62 24.64
C LYS A 182 26.08 7.73 24.19
N ALA A 183 26.33 8.54 23.18
CA ALA A 183 27.67 8.87 22.71
C ALA A 183 27.76 10.32 22.23
N GLY A 184 28.99 10.77 22.00
CA GLY A 184 29.31 12.15 21.64
C GLY A 184 29.73 13.01 22.83
N PRO A 185 30.16 14.25 22.58
CA PRO A 185 30.72 15.13 23.61
C PRO A 185 29.82 15.39 24.83
N ALA A 186 28.50 15.35 24.68
CA ALA A 186 27.55 15.54 25.79
C ALA A 186 27.12 14.24 26.50
N ALA A 187 27.62 13.05 26.11
CA ALA A 187 27.13 11.78 26.65
C ALA A 187 27.24 11.65 28.18
N GLN A 188 28.23 12.31 28.78
CA GLN A 188 28.47 12.31 30.23
C GLN A 188 27.69 13.40 30.98
N ASN A 189 27.05 14.33 30.27
CA ASN A 189 26.25 15.39 30.88
C ASN A 189 24.83 14.88 31.16
N PRO A 190 24.08 15.54 32.06
CA PRO A 190 22.64 15.34 32.16
C PRO A 190 21.98 15.61 30.80
N THR A 191 21.43 14.56 30.20
CA THR A 191 20.87 14.57 28.84
C THR A 191 19.61 13.72 28.78
N THR A 192 18.90 13.77 27.66
CA THR A 192 17.63 13.06 27.47
C THR A 192 17.68 12.10 26.31
N ILE A 193 17.25 10.86 26.56
CA ILE A 193 16.87 9.90 25.53
C ILE A 193 15.38 9.60 25.68
N GLY A 194 14.65 9.67 24.58
CA GLY A 194 13.28 9.18 24.48
C GLY A 194 13.14 8.17 23.35
N ILE A 195 12.33 7.14 23.57
CA ILE A 195 12.00 6.13 22.55
C ILE A 195 10.50 5.90 22.54
N TRP A 196 9.92 5.89 21.34
CA TRP A 196 8.50 5.69 21.07
C TRP A 196 8.29 4.62 20.02
N ILE A 197 7.16 3.93 20.09
CA ILE A 197 6.66 3.06 19.02
C ILE A 197 5.27 3.55 18.65
N ASP A 198 5.06 3.92 17.39
CA ASP A 198 3.74 4.27 16.86
C ASP A 198 2.87 3.00 16.79
N TYR A 199 2.15 2.73 17.87
CA TYR A 199 1.37 1.50 18.00
C TYR A 199 0.05 1.60 17.25
N ASN A 200 -0.52 2.81 17.13
CA ASN A 200 -1.82 3.01 16.50
C ASN A 200 -1.72 3.37 15.01
N GLY A 201 -0.51 3.60 14.49
CA GLY A 201 -0.24 3.96 13.11
C GLY A 201 -0.72 5.36 12.72
N ASP A 202 -0.95 6.23 13.70
CA ASP A 202 -1.44 7.60 13.47
C ASP A 202 -0.34 8.56 13.05
N ARG A 203 0.92 8.08 13.03
CA ARG A 203 2.14 8.80 12.62
C ARG A 203 2.58 9.91 13.57
N SER A 204 1.93 10.01 14.72
CA SER A 204 2.43 10.76 15.85
C SER A 204 3.27 9.84 16.73
N PHE A 205 3.99 10.44 17.66
CA PHE A 205 4.74 9.71 18.68
C PHE A 205 4.30 10.27 20.02
N ASP A 206 3.20 9.75 20.53
CA ASP A 206 2.50 10.35 21.66
C ASP A 206 3.05 9.86 23.00
N SER A 207 2.69 10.53 24.09
CA SER A 207 3.18 10.15 25.43
C SER A 207 2.77 8.73 25.86
N THR A 208 1.66 8.21 25.32
CA THR A 208 1.16 6.84 25.53
C THR A 208 1.96 5.77 24.79
N GLU A 209 2.75 6.17 23.80
CA GLU A 209 3.55 5.30 22.94
C GLU A 209 5.02 5.24 23.35
N ARG A 210 5.37 6.03 24.38
CA ARG A 210 6.73 6.14 24.88
C ARG A 210 7.11 4.91 25.67
N ILE A 211 8.10 4.17 25.18
CA ILE A 211 8.62 2.95 25.81
C ILE A 211 9.88 3.20 26.64
N LEU A 212 10.60 4.31 26.42
CA LEU A 212 11.72 4.73 27.25
C LEU A 212 11.76 6.26 27.34
N TYR A 213 12.01 6.79 28.54
CA TYR A 213 12.26 8.22 28.74
C TYR A 213 13.23 8.46 29.89
N SER A 214 14.52 8.58 29.55
CA SER A 214 15.58 8.92 30.48
C SER A 214 15.87 10.41 30.38
N SER A 215 15.20 11.24 31.18
CA SER A 215 15.29 12.71 31.14
C SER A 215 16.31 13.27 32.12
N ASN A 216 17.10 14.25 31.68
CA ASN A 216 18.09 14.96 32.50
C ASN A 216 18.99 14.01 33.32
N SER A 217 19.47 12.96 32.67
CA SER A 217 20.17 11.84 33.30
C SER A 217 21.59 11.69 32.77
N THR A 218 22.51 11.31 33.66
CA THR A 218 23.90 10.95 33.33
C THR A 218 24.09 9.46 33.06
N ASP A 219 23.02 8.65 33.14
CA ASP A 219 23.08 7.24 32.76
C ASP A 219 23.42 7.14 31.27
N ILE A 220 24.54 6.51 30.95
CA ILE A 220 25.04 6.35 29.58
C ILE A 220 24.31 5.22 28.84
N ASN A 221 23.67 4.28 29.54
CA ASN A 221 22.97 3.14 28.97
C ASN A 221 21.55 2.99 29.58
N PRO A 222 20.66 3.99 29.43
CA PRO A 222 19.29 3.85 29.89
C PRO A 222 18.61 2.61 29.30
N VAL A 223 17.89 1.89 30.16
CA VAL A 223 17.13 0.66 29.86
C VAL A 223 15.69 0.84 30.31
N ALA A 224 14.75 0.25 29.58
CA ALA A 224 13.37 0.15 29.99
C ALA A 224 12.77 -1.22 29.61
N THR A 225 11.77 -1.64 30.39
CA THR A 225 10.89 -2.77 30.07
C THR A 225 9.54 -2.25 29.58
N PHE A 226 8.96 -2.86 28.55
CA PHE A 226 7.67 -2.45 27.99
C PHE A 226 6.81 -3.63 27.53
N SER A 227 5.52 -3.35 27.32
CA SER A 227 4.55 -4.31 26.76
C SER A 227 4.03 -3.80 25.42
N VAL A 228 3.59 -4.72 24.57
CA VAL A 228 3.04 -4.43 23.24
C VAL A 228 1.52 -4.60 23.28
N PRO A 229 0.72 -3.59 22.92
CA PRO A 229 -0.73 -3.72 22.84
C PRO A 229 -1.18 -4.84 21.87
N GLN A 230 -2.29 -5.51 22.19
CA GLN A 230 -2.85 -6.56 21.33
C GLN A 230 -3.29 -6.04 19.96
N GLN A 231 -3.66 -4.76 19.87
CA GLN A 231 -4.15 -4.10 18.64
C GLN A 231 -3.05 -3.31 17.90
N ALA A 232 -1.79 -3.50 18.26
CA ALA A 232 -0.68 -2.75 17.70
C ALA A 232 -0.55 -2.92 16.16
N GLY A 233 -0.44 -1.82 15.43
CA GLY A 233 -0.22 -1.76 13.99
C GLY A 233 -1.31 -2.46 13.17
N GLN A 234 -2.57 -2.37 13.60
CA GLN A 234 -3.73 -2.74 12.78
C GLN A 234 -4.07 -1.61 11.79
N VAL A 235 -3.10 -1.27 10.93
CA VAL A 235 -3.20 -0.21 9.92
C VAL A 235 -2.61 -0.70 8.59
N ASP A 236 -3.06 -0.10 7.48
CA ASP A 236 -2.57 -0.45 6.13
C ASP A 236 -1.09 -0.06 5.91
N CYS A 237 -0.58 0.85 6.73
CA CYS A 237 0.79 1.32 6.65
C CYS A 237 1.71 0.58 7.62
N LYS A 238 2.97 0.52 7.24
CA LYS A 238 4.03 0.16 8.18
C LYS A 238 4.10 1.20 9.30
N VAL A 239 4.54 0.78 10.47
CA VAL A 239 4.72 1.66 11.62
C VAL A 239 6.19 1.85 11.94
N ALA A 240 6.53 2.87 12.73
CA ALA A 240 7.90 3.18 13.09
C ALA A 240 8.14 3.22 14.60
N MET A 241 9.38 2.91 14.99
CA MET A 241 9.95 3.25 16.29
C MET A 241 10.87 4.45 16.10
N ARG A 242 10.77 5.44 16.98
CA ARG A 242 11.60 6.65 16.97
C ARG A 242 12.44 6.73 18.23
N VAL A 243 13.73 6.98 18.05
CA VAL A 243 14.69 7.31 19.11
C VAL A 243 15.06 8.77 18.95
N ILE A 244 14.97 9.56 20.03
CA ILE A 244 15.45 10.94 20.06
C ILE A 244 16.50 11.08 21.15
N SER A 245 17.66 11.59 20.76
CA SER A 245 18.71 12.04 21.69
C SER A 245 18.75 13.55 21.74
N ASN A 246 18.72 14.13 22.94
CA ASN A 246 18.79 15.57 23.12
C ASN A 246 19.58 15.99 24.36
N THR A 247 20.25 17.14 24.28
CA THR A 247 21.00 17.72 25.41
C THR A 247 20.10 18.42 26.42
N THR A 248 18.81 18.59 26.11
CA THR A 248 17.81 19.17 27.01
C THR A 248 16.65 18.19 27.23
N PRO A 249 15.85 18.36 28.30
CA PRO A 249 14.65 17.56 28.54
C PRO A 249 13.40 18.04 27.77
N TYR A 250 13.51 19.12 27.00
CA TYR A 250 12.40 19.72 26.28
C TYR A 250 12.62 19.64 24.78
N PHE A 251 11.81 18.83 24.11
CA PHE A 251 11.82 18.72 22.66
C PHE A 251 10.47 18.26 22.13
N SER A 252 10.25 18.54 20.84
CA SER A 252 9.08 18.04 20.12
C SER A 252 9.42 16.69 19.51
N ASN A 253 8.51 15.72 19.60
CA ASN A 253 8.65 14.44 18.93
C ASN A 253 8.51 14.57 17.39
N CYS A 254 8.02 15.73 16.94
CA CYS A 254 7.71 16.10 15.57
C CYS A 254 8.27 17.49 15.18
N GLY A 255 9.34 17.94 15.82
CA GLY A 255 9.98 19.23 15.54
C GLY A 255 11.50 19.12 15.57
N PRO A 256 12.25 20.18 15.23
CA PRO A 256 13.71 20.13 15.19
C PRO A 256 14.26 19.75 16.56
N THR A 257 14.78 18.53 16.66
CA THR A 257 15.52 18.03 17.83
C THR A 257 16.99 17.86 17.47
N ALA A 258 17.82 17.49 18.44
CA ALA A 258 19.24 17.27 18.18
C ALA A 258 19.46 16.04 17.27
N GLU A 259 19.17 14.83 17.74
CA GLU A 259 19.37 13.60 16.97
C GLU A 259 18.13 12.70 16.98
N ILE A 260 17.80 12.12 15.83
CA ILE A 260 16.65 11.25 15.61
C ILE A 260 17.08 10.00 14.82
N GLN A 261 16.63 8.83 15.26
CA GLN A 261 16.72 7.58 14.50
C GLN A 261 15.34 6.92 14.37
N ASP A 262 14.94 6.62 13.15
CA ASP A 262 13.66 5.93 12.87
C ASP A 262 13.91 4.50 12.37
N TYR A 263 13.12 3.56 12.86
CA TYR A 263 13.19 2.14 12.55
C TYR A 263 11.83 1.61 12.10
N GLU A 264 11.79 0.72 11.12
CA GLU A 264 10.55 0.01 10.76
C GLU A 264 10.20 -0.98 11.86
N VAL A 265 8.93 -1.01 12.26
CA VAL A 265 8.39 -1.96 13.22
C VAL A 265 7.45 -2.93 12.50
N GLU A 266 7.64 -4.21 12.77
CA GLU A 266 6.80 -5.31 12.30
C GLU A 266 6.15 -5.99 13.51
N PHE A 267 4.83 -5.96 13.57
CA PHE A 267 4.05 -6.65 14.59
C PHE A 267 3.66 -8.05 14.11
N ILE A 268 3.95 -9.04 14.95
CA ILE A 268 3.69 -10.46 14.71
C ILE A 268 2.54 -10.89 15.63
N ASP A 269 1.52 -11.56 15.08
CA ASP A 269 0.49 -12.18 15.91
C ASP A 269 1.07 -13.40 16.63
N ALA A 270 0.79 -13.51 17.93
CA ALA A 270 1.25 -14.64 18.75
C ALA A 270 0.76 -16.02 18.22
N VAL A 271 -0.31 -16.02 17.41
CA VAL A 271 -0.88 -17.24 16.80
C VAL A 271 -0.08 -17.70 15.56
N SER A 272 0.86 -16.89 15.07
CA SER A 272 1.69 -17.20 13.89
C SER A 272 2.96 -18.00 14.20
N LEU A 273 3.19 -18.41 15.45
CA LEU A 273 4.26 -19.35 15.83
C LEU A 273 3.82 -20.82 15.78
N ASN A 274 2.58 -21.07 15.37
CA ASN A 274 2.11 -22.41 15.06
C ASN A 274 2.64 -22.81 13.67
N VAL A 275 3.19 -24.02 13.55
CA VAL A 275 3.40 -24.69 12.26
C VAL A 275 2.12 -24.48 11.44
N ASN A 276 2.23 -24.07 10.18
CA ASN A 276 1.10 -23.91 9.27
C ASN A 276 0.19 -25.13 9.32
N GLU A 277 -0.82 -25.13 10.20
CA GLU A 277 -2.05 -25.82 9.91
C GLU A 277 -2.70 -24.88 8.89
N ARG A 278 -2.28 -25.08 7.63
CA ARG A 278 -3.01 -24.65 6.45
C ARG A 278 -4.46 -24.77 6.84
N GLU A 279 -5.26 -23.70 6.70
CA GLU A 279 -6.71 -23.77 6.80
C GLU A 279 -7.12 -25.13 6.27
N ILE A 280 -7.56 -26.02 7.16
CA ILE A 280 -8.41 -27.11 6.73
C ILE A 280 -9.66 -26.37 6.33
N VAL A 281 -9.64 -25.81 5.10
CA VAL A 281 -10.81 -25.76 4.26
C VAL A 281 -11.40 -27.13 4.46
N ASN A 282 -12.55 -27.22 5.12
CA ASN A 282 -13.30 -28.46 5.21
C ASN A 282 -13.36 -29.01 3.79
N ARG A 283 -12.42 -29.91 3.44
CA ARG A 283 -12.42 -30.67 2.20
C ARG A 283 -13.42 -31.79 2.46
N GLU A 284 -14.67 -31.38 2.70
CA GLU A 284 -15.78 -32.30 2.77
C GLU A 284 -15.89 -32.90 1.37
N ILE A 285 -15.35 -34.11 1.24
CA ILE A 285 -15.55 -34.94 0.07
C ILE A 285 -16.99 -35.40 0.14
N ASN A 286 -17.85 -34.71 -0.61
CA ASN A 286 -19.25 -35.10 -0.70
C ASN A 286 -19.39 -36.24 -1.70
N THR A 287 -20.03 -37.32 -1.27
CA THR A 287 -20.27 -38.52 -2.07
C THR A 287 -21.75 -38.68 -2.37
N TYR A 288 -22.11 -38.91 -3.63
CA TYR A 288 -23.50 -39.18 -3.99
C TYR A 288 -23.65 -40.02 -5.28
N PRO A 289 -24.68 -40.89 -5.34
CA PRO A 289 -25.50 -41.31 -4.21
C PRO A 289 -24.67 -42.16 -3.23
N ASN A 290 -24.97 -42.11 -1.93
CA ASN A 290 -24.45 -43.06 -0.95
C ASN A 290 -25.63 -43.47 -0.07
N PRO A 291 -26.14 -44.73 -0.16
CA PRO A 291 -25.55 -45.91 -0.83
C PRO A 291 -25.59 -45.87 -2.37
N VAL A 292 -24.73 -46.68 -3.01
CA VAL A 292 -24.58 -46.76 -4.47
C VAL A 292 -24.42 -48.21 -4.93
N ALA A 293 -24.90 -48.53 -6.14
CA ALA A 293 -24.72 -49.83 -6.77
C ALA A 293 -23.66 -49.82 -7.90
N ASP A 294 -23.66 -48.77 -8.75
CA ASP A 294 -22.78 -48.70 -9.93
C ASP A 294 -21.79 -47.53 -9.91
N ILE A 295 -22.27 -46.28 -9.84
CA ILE A 295 -21.41 -45.09 -10.01
C ILE A 295 -21.53 -44.15 -8.81
N LEU A 296 -20.42 -43.98 -8.08
CA LEU A 296 -20.27 -43.04 -6.96
C LEU A 296 -19.61 -41.75 -7.46
N ASN A 297 -20.27 -40.61 -7.29
CA ASN A 297 -19.68 -39.31 -7.63
C ASN A 297 -19.08 -38.66 -6.40
N PHE A 298 -17.95 -37.97 -6.59
CA PHE A 298 -17.24 -37.21 -5.56
C PHE A 298 -17.19 -35.74 -5.98
N SER A 299 -17.37 -34.82 -5.03
CA SER A 299 -17.16 -33.38 -5.25
C SER A 299 -16.29 -32.80 -4.13
N GLY A 300 -15.50 -31.75 -4.46
CA GLY A 300 -14.58 -31.09 -3.51
C GLY A 300 -13.12 -31.55 -3.55
N ALA A 301 -12.73 -32.45 -4.47
CA ALA A 301 -11.42 -33.10 -4.50
C ALA A 301 -10.48 -32.60 -5.64
N SER A 302 -10.32 -31.29 -5.83
CA SER A 302 -9.55 -30.75 -6.97
C SER A 302 -8.04 -30.99 -6.93
N GLU A 303 -7.49 -31.55 -5.84
CA GLU A 303 -6.04 -31.76 -5.67
C GLU A 303 -5.68 -33.10 -4.98
N ILE A 304 -6.56 -34.09 -4.99
CA ILE A 304 -6.27 -35.41 -4.40
C ILE A 304 -5.73 -36.32 -5.51
N THR A 305 -4.47 -36.75 -5.42
CA THR A 305 -3.83 -37.63 -6.40
C THR A 305 -3.98 -39.11 -6.09
N ASP A 306 -4.27 -39.47 -4.83
CA ASP A 306 -4.46 -40.85 -4.36
C ASP A 306 -5.71 -40.97 -3.48
N TYR A 307 -6.52 -42.00 -3.72
CA TYR A 307 -7.73 -42.31 -2.93
C TYR A 307 -7.98 -43.81 -2.85
N GLU A 308 -8.58 -44.24 -1.73
CA GLU A 308 -9.08 -45.60 -1.51
C GLU A 308 -10.57 -45.55 -1.16
N ILE A 309 -11.34 -46.48 -1.72
CA ILE A 309 -12.79 -46.57 -1.53
C ILE A 309 -13.08 -47.89 -0.82
N TYR A 310 -13.72 -47.79 0.34
CA TYR A 310 -14.12 -48.92 1.15
C TYR A 310 -15.63 -49.09 1.13
N ASN A 311 -16.11 -50.33 1.11
CA ASN A 311 -17.51 -50.62 1.34
C ASN A 311 -17.78 -50.74 2.86
N ALA A 312 -19.04 -50.92 3.25
CA ALA A 312 -19.40 -51.01 4.67
C ALA A 312 -18.82 -52.23 5.42
N ALA A 313 -18.21 -53.19 4.72
CA ALA A 313 -17.53 -54.35 5.30
C ALA A 313 -16.01 -54.13 5.52
N GLY A 314 -15.48 -52.99 5.06
CA GLY A 314 -14.05 -52.65 5.13
C GLY A 314 -13.21 -53.19 3.99
#